data_AF-A0A447TJ00-F1
#
_entry.id   AF-A0A447TJ00-F1
#
_cell.length_a   1.000
_cell.length_b   1.000
_cell.length_c   1.000
_cell.angle_alpha   90.00
_cell.angle_beta   90.00
_cell.angle_gamma   90.00
#
_symmetry.space_group_name_H-M   'P 1'
#
loop_
_entity.id
_entity.type
_entity.pdbx_description
1 polymer ?
#
loop_
_entity_poly.entity_id
_entity_poly.type
_entity_poly.pdbx_seq_one_letter_code
_entity_poly.pdbx_strand_id
1 'polypeptide(L)'
;MNPVLREGNSDRRAPLAVKNYAKKHPHSMGEWKQWSQTHVSHMHHGDFYHGEKSITLDKARDVKMELVTKSGQTIVLKPKVALLDGEIIDSMFMSKKALCEFYEREMEDCREAGILFSLHVKATMMKVSHPIVFGHCVKIYYKDAFEKHGKLFDELGVNVNNGMATLYEKIETLPASKREEIIRDLHACQEHRPRLAMVDSAKGITNFHSPNDVIVDASMPAMIRAGGKMWGADGKPYDCKAVMPESTFARIYQEMINFCKWHGNFDPRTMGTVPNVGLMAQKAEEYGSHDKTFEIQEDGVANIVDLATGEVLLSQNVEQGDIWRMCQVKDAPIRDWVKLAVTRARNSGMPAVFWLDPYRPHENELIKKVQTYLKDHDTSGLDIHIMSQVRAMRFTLERVARGLDTISVTGNILRDYLTDLFPIMELGTSAKMLSIVPLMAGGGMYETGAGGSAPKHVQQLLEENHLRWDSLGEFLALAVSLEDLGIKTGNAKAKILAKTLDLATGKLLDENKSPSRRTGELDNRGSQFYLSLYWRRRWPSSPKTRNCRPASRPWPSNWPTASSRSWPS
;
A
#
# COMPACT_ATOMS: atom_id res chain seq x y z
N MET A 1 -8.19 1.80 -13.37
CA MET A 1 -7.87 0.42 -13.72
C MET A 1 -8.16 -0.55 -12.59
N ASN A 2 -7.38 -0.57 -11.49
CA ASN A 2 -7.52 -1.59 -10.42
C ASN A 2 -8.97 -1.81 -9.90
N PRO A 3 -9.76 -0.76 -9.58
CA PRO A 3 -11.13 -0.94 -9.07
C PRO A 3 -12.12 -1.55 -10.07
N VAL A 4 -11.72 -1.72 -11.34
CA VAL A 4 -12.53 -2.33 -12.41
C VAL A 4 -12.11 -3.76 -12.69
N LEU A 5 -10.82 -4.09 -12.52
CA LEU A 5 -10.29 -5.42 -12.80
C LEU A 5 -10.33 -6.36 -11.59
N ARG A 6 -10.33 -5.81 -10.37
CA ARG A 6 -10.33 -6.56 -9.10
C ARG A 6 -11.75 -7.03 -8.74
N GLU A 7 -12.30 -7.91 -9.57
CA GLU A 7 -13.59 -8.60 -9.35
C GLU A 7 -13.40 -9.92 -8.57
N GLY A 8 -12.46 -9.92 -7.64
CA GLY A 8 -12.04 -11.05 -6.81
C GLY A 8 -11.13 -10.60 -5.68
N ASN A 9 -10.96 -11.44 -4.67
CA ASN A 9 -10.11 -11.13 -3.52
C ASN A 9 -8.63 -11.46 -3.78
N SER A 10 -7.75 -10.95 -2.94
CA SER A 10 -6.30 -11.01 -3.15
C SER A 10 -5.67 -12.20 -2.45
N ASP A 11 -4.88 -13.02 -3.15
CA ASP A 11 -3.86 -13.94 -2.59
C ASP A 11 -2.47 -13.40 -2.96
N ARG A 12 -1.80 -12.76 -2.00
CA ARG A 12 -0.46 -12.18 -2.18
C ARG A 12 0.56 -12.88 -1.30
N ARG A 13 1.65 -13.37 -1.90
CA ARG A 13 2.68 -14.14 -1.18
C ARG A 13 4.01 -14.21 -1.92
N ALA A 14 5.10 -14.36 -1.18
CA ALA A 14 6.41 -14.60 -1.77
C ALA A 14 6.46 -16.04 -2.33
N PRO A 15 6.88 -16.26 -3.59
CA PRO A 15 7.19 -17.60 -4.06
C PRO A 15 8.38 -18.18 -3.29
N LEU A 16 8.34 -19.49 -3.02
CA LEU A 16 9.39 -20.18 -2.27
C LEU A 16 10.78 -20.00 -2.88
N ALA A 17 10.89 -20.00 -4.21
CA ALA A 17 12.15 -19.77 -4.91
C ALA A 17 12.76 -18.38 -4.60
N VAL A 18 11.92 -17.34 -4.56
CA VAL A 18 12.34 -15.98 -4.22
C VAL A 18 12.74 -15.88 -2.76
N LYS A 19 11.98 -16.50 -1.86
CA LYS A 19 12.32 -16.54 -0.44
C LYS A 19 13.65 -17.25 -0.19
N ASN A 20 13.88 -18.40 -0.83
CA ASN A 20 15.14 -19.13 -0.72
C ASN A 20 16.32 -18.35 -1.30
N TYR A 21 16.11 -17.61 -2.38
CA TYR A 21 17.11 -16.70 -2.92
C TYR A 21 17.46 -15.60 -1.91
N ALA A 22 16.46 -14.94 -1.31
CA ALA A 22 16.68 -13.91 -0.29
C ALA A 22 17.43 -14.44 0.95
N LYS A 23 17.20 -15.71 1.33
CA LYS A 23 17.95 -16.36 2.42
C LYS A 23 19.43 -16.54 2.09
N LYS A 24 19.76 -16.93 0.85
CA LYS A 24 21.14 -17.10 0.37
C LYS A 24 21.84 -15.76 0.10
N HIS A 25 21.07 -14.76 -0.36
CA HIS A 25 21.55 -13.44 -0.77
C HIS A 25 20.78 -12.34 0.00
N PRO A 26 21.03 -12.21 1.31
CA PRO A 26 20.31 -11.25 2.14
C PRO A 26 20.60 -9.82 1.67
N HIS A 27 19.54 -9.02 1.59
CA HIS A 27 19.63 -7.60 1.27
C HIS A 27 20.03 -6.79 2.51
N SER A 28 20.40 -5.52 2.31
CA SER A 28 20.76 -4.63 3.41
C SER A 28 19.56 -4.31 4.30
N MET A 29 19.80 -4.39 5.61
CA MET A 29 18.87 -4.04 6.69
C MET A 29 19.60 -3.07 7.62
N GLY A 30 19.04 -1.87 7.84
CA GLY A 30 19.65 -0.84 8.68
C GLY A 30 19.61 -1.24 10.15
N GLU A 31 20.62 -0.88 10.94
CA GLU A 31 20.63 -1.24 12.35
C GLU A 31 19.53 -0.50 13.13
N TRP A 32 18.78 -1.23 13.97
CA TRP A 32 17.87 -0.63 14.95
C TRP A 32 18.56 -0.52 16.31
N LYS A 33 18.54 0.69 16.88
CA LYS A 33 19.03 0.96 18.23
C LYS A 33 17.84 1.04 19.19
N GLN A 34 17.99 0.48 20.39
CA GLN A 34 16.97 0.54 21.44
C GLN A 34 16.61 1.97 21.84
N TRP A 35 17.59 2.89 21.80
CA TRP A 35 17.41 4.31 22.11
C TRP A 35 16.92 5.14 20.91
N SER A 36 16.52 4.51 19.79
CA SER A 36 15.96 5.26 18.67
C SER A 36 14.73 6.04 19.12
N GLN A 37 14.68 7.32 18.74
CA GLN A 37 13.56 8.21 19.02
C GLN A 37 12.43 8.07 17.99
N THR A 38 12.64 7.32 16.91
CA THR A 38 11.66 7.16 15.84
C THR A 38 10.35 6.58 16.34
N HIS A 39 9.24 7.19 15.97
CA HIS A 39 7.89 6.74 16.33
C HIS A 39 6.88 7.23 15.31
N VAL A 40 5.73 6.56 15.27
CA VAL A 40 4.53 7.03 14.58
C VAL A 40 3.76 7.94 15.51
N SER A 41 3.31 9.07 14.98
CA SER A 41 2.33 9.94 15.63
C SER A 41 1.02 9.90 14.86
N HIS A 42 -0.08 9.67 15.56
CA HIS A 42 -1.44 9.66 14.99
C HIS A 42 -2.42 10.36 15.93
N MET A 43 -3.60 10.71 15.42
CA MET A 43 -4.63 11.35 16.24
C MET A 43 -5.17 10.37 17.31
N HIS A 44 -5.61 10.94 18.44
CA HIS A 44 -6.20 10.19 19.56
C HIS A 44 -7.69 10.48 19.77
N HIS A 45 -8.26 11.35 18.94
CA HIS A 45 -9.67 11.67 18.84
C HIS A 45 -9.89 12.43 17.52
N GLY A 46 -11.14 12.53 17.06
CA GLY A 46 -11.50 13.39 15.93
C GLY A 46 -11.00 12.96 14.56
N ASP A 47 -10.49 11.73 14.40
CA ASP A 47 -10.17 11.13 13.11
C ASP A 47 -11.26 10.11 12.69
N PHE A 48 -11.08 9.45 11.54
CA PHE A 48 -12.09 8.51 11.04
C PHE A 48 -12.33 7.36 12.00
N TYR A 49 -11.28 6.83 12.64
CA TYR A 49 -11.39 5.73 13.61
C TYR A 49 -12.34 6.06 14.76
N HIS A 50 -12.14 7.21 15.42
CA HIS A 50 -12.90 7.54 16.63
C HIS A 50 -14.34 7.99 16.31
N GLY A 51 -14.58 8.51 15.10
CA GLY A 51 -15.90 8.93 14.65
C GLY A 51 -16.71 7.85 13.92
N GLU A 52 -16.14 6.67 13.65
CA GLU A 52 -16.80 5.66 12.81
C GLU A 52 -18.10 5.12 13.45
N LYS A 53 -19.09 4.87 12.60
CA LYS A 53 -20.31 4.10 12.90
C LYS A 53 -20.55 3.14 11.74
N SER A 54 -21.04 1.94 12.03
CA SER A 54 -21.25 0.90 11.03
C SER A 54 -22.52 0.10 11.31
N ILE A 55 -23.15 -0.40 10.25
CA ILE A 55 -24.27 -1.34 10.31
C ILE A 55 -24.18 -2.38 9.19
N THR A 56 -24.66 -3.59 9.45
CA THR A 56 -25.02 -4.56 8.40
C THR A 56 -26.49 -4.37 8.03
N LEU A 57 -26.80 -4.24 6.74
CA LEU A 57 -28.18 -4.15 6.28
C LEU A 57 -28.93 -5.48 6.38
N ASP A 58 -30.22 -5.38 6.72
CA ASP A 58 -31.17 -6.50 6.84
C ASP A 58 -31.96 -6.78 5.55
N LYS A 59 -31.86 -5.85 4.58
CA LYS A 59 -32.48 -5.92 3.25
C LYS A 59 -31.81 -4.91 2.32
N ALA A 60 -32.01 -5.07 1.01
CA ALA A 60 -31.57 -4.09 0.04
C ALA A 60 -32.27 -2.73 0.25
N ARG A 61 -31.51 -1.63 0.12
CA ARG A 61 -31.99 -0.26 0.33
C ARG A 61 -31.35 0.68 -0.68
N ASP A 62 -32.11 1.69 -1.12
CA ASP A 62 -31.54 2.84 -1.81
C ASP A 62 -31.43 3.99 -0.80
N VAL A 63 -30.22 4.54 -0.60
CA VAL A 63 -29.98 5.60 0.39
C VAL A 63 -29.48 6.88 -0.26
N LYS A 64 -29.69 8.02 0.40
CA LYS A 64 -29.04 9.29 0.09
C LYS A 64 -28.07 9.71 1.20
N MET A 65 -27.10 10.53 0.84
CA MET A 65 -26.22 11.22 1.78
C MET A 65 -26.60 12.70 1.78
N GLU A 66 -26.98 13.23 2.94
CA GLU A 66 -27.40 14.62 3.10
C GLU A 66 -26.77 15.27 4.33
N LEU A 67 -26.66 16.60 4.28
CA LEU A 67 -26.22 17.45 5.38
C LEU A 67 -27.38 18.35 5.78
N VAL A 68 -27.86 18.22 7.02
CA VAL A 68 -28.84 19.13 7.62
C VAL A 68 -28.05 20.20 8.37
N THR A 69 -28.04 21.42 7.86
CA THR A 69 -27.25 22.54 8.41
C THR A 69 -27.91 23.10 9.68
N LYS A 70 -27.16 23.89 10.46
CA LYS A 70 -27.70 24.58 11.65
C LYS A 70 -28.87 25.53 11.33
N SER A 71 -28.97 26.04 10.11
CA SER A 71 -30.10 26.88 9.66
C SER A 71 -31.37 26.08 9.31
N GLY A 72 -31.30 24.74 9.33
CA GLY A 72 -32.39 23.85 8.93
C GLY A 72 -32.43 23.54 7.43
N GLN A 73 -31.49 24.07 6.64
CA GLN A 73 -31.36 23.74 5.22
C GLN A 73 -30.83 22.31 5.06
N THR A 74 -31.40 21.55 4.12
CA THR A 74 -30.88 20.22 3.75
C THR A 74 -30.12 20.29 2.43
N ILE A 75 -28.84 19.92 2.47
CA ILE A 75 -27.95 19.85 1.31
C ILE A 75 -27.76 18.37 0.95
N VAL A 76 -28.21 17.96 -0.23
CA VAL A 76 -28.00 16.59 -0.70
C VAL A 76 -26.61 16.47 -1.32
N LEU A 77 -25.71 15.75 -0.65
CA LEU A 77 -24.33 15.51 -1.10
C LEU A 77 -24.25 14.38 -2.12
N LYS A 78 -25.07 13.33 -1.92
CA LYS A 78 -25.22 12.24 -2.89
C LYS A 78 -26.67 11.77 -2.94
N PRO A 79 -27.36 11.92 -4.10
CA PRO A 79 -28.79 11.68 -4.16
C PRO A 79 -29.18 10.20 -4.08
N LYS A 80 -28.30 9.29 -4.51
CA LYS A 80 -28.57 7.85 -4.50
C LYS A 80 -27.31 7.01 -4.35
N VAL A 81 -27.36 6.02 -3.47
CA VAL A 81 -26.44 4.88 -3.34
C VAL A 81 -27.29 3.63 -3.20
N ALA A 82 -27.18 2.72 -4.17
CA ALA A 82 -27.88 1.44 -4.11
C ALA A 82 -27.08 0.45 -3.25
N LEU A 83 -27.74 -0.12 -2.24
CA LEU A 83 -27.18 -1.05 -1.28
C LEU A 83 -27.88 -2.40 -1.37
N LEU A 84 -27.11 -3.47 -1.25
CA LEU A 84 -27.60 -4.85 -1.29
C LEU A 84 -27.97 -5.35 0.10
N ASP A 85 -28.78 -6.41 0.12
CA ASP A 85 -29.01 -7.19 1.34
C ASP A 85 -27.69 -7.73 1.91
N GLY A 86 -27.54 -7.65 3.24
CA GLY A 86 -26.34 -8.06 3.95
C GLY A 86 -25.09 -7.21 3.67
N GLU A 87 -25.18 -6.11 2.92
CA GLU A 87 -24.06 -5.16 2.74
C GLU A 87 -23.75 -4.45 4.06
N ILE A 88 -22.47 -4.28 4.37
CA ILE A 88 -22.02 -3.45 5.49
C ILE A 88 -21.78 -2.05 4.95
N ILE A 89 -22.28 -1.05 5.66
CA ILE A 89 -22.00 0.36 5.39
C ILE A 89 -21.46 1.06 6.62
N ASP A 90 -20.57 2.00 6.39
CA ASP A 90 -19.89 2.75 7.44
C ASP A 90 -20.00 4.24 7.15
N SER A 91 -20.14 5.03 8.21
CA SER A 91 -20.11 6.49 8.18
C SER A 91 -19.05 6.97 9.15
N MET A 92 -18.13 7.80 8.69
CA MET A 92 -17.00 8.29 9.47
C MET A 92 -16.64 9.71 9.04
N PHE A 93 -16.09 10.51 9.94
CA PHE A 93 -15.59 11.84 9.62
C PHE A 93 -14.24 12.10 10.29
N MET A 94 -13.46 13.00 9.71
CA MET A 94 -12.24 13.55 10.31
C MET A 94 -12.47 15.03 10.57
N SER A 95 -12.33 15.43 11.83
CA SER A 95 -12.45 16.81 12.26
C SER A 95 -11.25 17.62 11.80
N LYS A 96 -11.51 18.70 11.07
CA LYS A 96 -10.47 19.65 10.64
C LYS A 96 -9.80 20.32 11.84
N LYS A 97 -10.57 20.72 12.85
CA LYS A 97 -10.01 21.36 14.05
C LYS A 97 -9.05 20.43 14.78
N ALA A 98 -9.50 19.20 15.08
CA ALA A 98 -8.66 18.21 15.74
C ALA A 98 -7.41 17.86 14.91
N LEU A 99 -7.54 17.77 13.58
CA LEU A 99 -6.41 17.54 12.68
C LEU A 99 -5.39 18.69 12.72
N CYS A 100 -5.85 19.93 12.69
CA CYS A 100 -4.97 21.09 12.73
C CYS A 100 -4.25 21.23 14.08
N GLU A 101 -4.97 21.02 15.19
CA GLU A 101 -4.40 21.01 16.54
C GLU A 101 -3.38 19.89 16.72
N PHE A 102 -3.69 18.70 16.18
CA PHE A 102 -2.75 17.57 16.13
C PHE A 102 -1.46 17.97 15.40
N TYR A 103 -1.56 18.53 14.20
CA TYR A 103 -0.36 18.91 13.44
C TYR A 103 0.49 19.96 14.15
N GLU A 104 -0.11 21.01 14.72
CA GLU A 104 0.66 22.03 15.45
C GLU A 104 1.41 21.41 16.62
N ARG A 105 0.73 20.56 17.42
CA ARG A 105 1.33 19.87 18.56
C ARG A 105 2.47 18.94 18.13
N GLU A 106 2.25 18.12 17.10
CA GLU A 106 3.26 17.16 16.64
C GLU A 106 4.47 17.85 15.98
N MET A 107 4.26 19.01 15.34
CA MET A 107 5.37 19.80 14.81
C MET A 107 6.22 20.38 15.94
N GLU A 108 5.58 20.89 16.99
CA GLU A 108 6.30 21.46 18.13
C GLU A 108 7.06 20.38 18.92
N ASP A 109 6.41 19.26 19.24
CA ASP A 109 7.07 18.13 19.89
C ASP A 109 8.25 17.60 19.06
N CYS A 110 8.10 17.52 17.73
CA CYS A 110 9.20 17.10 16.84
C CYS A 110 10.37 18.09 16.84
N ARG A 111 10.08 19.40 16.96
CA ARG A 111 11.09 20.47 17.01
C ARG A 111 11.87 20.39 18.31
N GLU A 112 11.19 20.21 19.45
CA GLU A 112 11.81 20.04 20.76
C GLU A 112 12.64 18.76 20.85
N ALA A 113 12.14 17.65 20.29
CA ALA A 113 12.86 16.38 20.24
C ALA A 113 14.09 16.42 19.30
N GLY A 114 14.17 17.38 18.38
CA GLY A 114 15.29 17.52 17.45
C GLY A 114 15.39 16.40 16.39
N ILE A 115 14.28 15.73 16.08
CA ILE A 115 14.19 14.69 15.05
C ILE A 115 13.51 15.21 13.78
N LEU A 116 13.51 14.41 12.70
CA LEU A 116 12.84 14.80 11.46
C LEU A 116 11.32 14.65 11.56
N PHE A 117 10.59 15.65 11.09
CA PHE A 117 9.16 15.54 10.83
C PHE A 117 8.95 14.91 9.45
N SER A 118 8.13 13.87 9.38
CA SER A 118 7.69 13.28 8.11
C SER A 118 6.19 13.01 8.11
N LEU A 119 5.55 13.25 6.98
CA LEU A 119 4.13 13.00 6.74
C LEU A 119 3.96 11.80 5.80
N HIS A 120 3.21 10.81 6.26
CA HIS A 120 2.96 9.57 5.54
C HIS A 120 1.46 9.39 5.28
N VAL A 121 1.04 9.72 4.07
CA VAL A 121 -0.36 9.61 3.62
C VAL A 121 -0.43 8.88 2.29
N LYS A 122 -1.64 8.73 1.73
CA LYS A 122 -1.89 8.02 0.46
C LYS A 122 -2.69 8.86 -0.53
N ALA A 123 -2.16 10.02 -0.91
CA ALA A 123 -2.90 11.00 -1.70
C ALA A 123 -3.27 10.54 -3.13
N THR A 124 -2.44 9.68 -3.74
CA THR A 124 -2.72 9.11 -5.08
C THR A 124 -4.00 8.28 -5.13
N MET A 125 -4.21 7.45 -4.11
CA MET A 125 -5.34 6.52 -4.04
C MET A 125 -6.53 7.18 -3.37
N MET A 126 -6.32 7.82 -2.21
CA MET A 126 -7.36 8.54 -1.47
C MET A 126 -7.55 9.96 -2.02
N LYS A 127 -7.97 10.04 -3.29
CA LYS A 127 -7.96 11.24 -4.14
C LYS A 127 -8.71 12.46 -3.59
N VAL A 128 -9.64 12.26 -2.66
CA VAL A 128 -10.42 13.35 -2.06
C VAL A 128 -9.87 13.69 -0.67
N SER A 129 -9.86 12.73 0.25
CA SER A 129 -9.52 12.98 1.65
C SER A 129 -8.05 13.34 1.87
N HIS A 130 -7.11 12.56 1.32
CA HIS A 130 -5.70 12.71 1.68
C HIS A 130 -5.02 13.97 1.11
N PRO A 131 -5.38 14.50 -0.08
CA PRO A 131 -4.93 15.83 -0.49
C PRO A 131 -5.35 16.94 0.48
N ILE A 132 -6.55 16.88 1.06
CA ILE A 132 -7.02 17.87 2.07
C ILE A 132 -6.18 17.72 3.35
N VAL A 133 -6.02 16.49 3.85
CA VAL A 133 -5.19 16.18 5.03
C VAL A 133 -3.75 16.65 4.85
N PHE A 134 -3.19 16.46 3.66
CA PHE A 134 -1.85 16.92 3.29
C PHE A 134 -1.77 18.45 3.25
N GLY A 135 -2.73 19.11 2.59
CA GLY A 135 -2.77 20.56 2.47
C GLY A 135 -2.87 21.27 3.82
N HIS A 136 -3.63 20.73 4.77
CA HIS A 136 -3.64 21.23 6.15
C HIS A 136 -2.27 21.17 6.81
N CYS A 137 -1.54 20.06 6.66
CA CYS A 137 -0.18 19.93 7.19
C CYS A 137 0.75 21.01 6.62
N VAL A 138 0.70 21.23 5.29
CA VAL A 138 1.52 22.25 4.62
C VAL A 138 1.18 23.65 5.10
N LYS A 139 -0.11 24.00 5.18
CA LYS A 139 -0.54 25.32 5.67
C LYS A 139 -0.11 25.59 7.10
N ILE A 140 -0.16 24.57 7.96
CA ILE A 140 0.27 24.70 9.37
C ILE A 140 1.79 24.86 9.46
N TYR A 141 2.55 24.08 8.69
CA TYR A 141 4.00 24.19 8.67
C TYR A 141 4.45 25.60 8.26
N TYR A 142 3.87 26.15 7.19
CA TYR A 142 4.18 27.49 6.67
C TYR A 142 3.19 28.58 7.13
N LYS A 143 2.59 28.43 8.32
CA LYS A 143 1.45 29.28 8.75
C LYS A 143 1.72 30.78 8.64
N ASP A 144 2.90 31.25 9.06
CA ASP A 144 3.24 32.68 9.07
C ASP A 144 3.29 33.24 7.63
N ALA A 145 3.81 32.47 6.67
CA ALA A 145 3.83 32.85 5.26
C ALA A 145 2.42 32.84 4.65
N PHE A 146 1.56 31.88 5.02
CA PHE A 146 0.16 31.83 4.57
C PHE A 146 -0.70 32.94 5.18
N GLU A 147 -0.45 33.32 6.43
CA GLU A 147 -1.12 34.45 7.08
C GLU A 147 -0.74 35.78 6.41
N LYS A 148 0.55 35.97 6.10
CA LYS A 148 1.05 37.19 5.46
C LYS A 148 0.61 37.32 3.98
N HIS A 149 0.69 36.23 3.21
CA HIS A 149 0.47 36.25 1.76
C HIS A 149 -0.86 35.64 1.31
N GLY A 150 -1.75 35.27 2.24
CA GLY A 150 -2.97 34.51 1.95
C GLY A 150 -3.84 35.09 0.84
N LYS A 151 -4.10 36.40 0.87
CA LYS A 151 -4.89 37.07 -0.20
C LYS A 151 -4.26 36.92 -1.58
N LEU A 152 -2.94 37.05 -1.68
CA LEU A 152 -2.22 36.88 -2.94
C LEU A 152 -2.22 35.41 -3.39
N PHE A 153 -2.09 34.48 -2.44
CA PHE A 153 -2.21 33.04 -2.74
C PHE A 153 -3.60 32.68 -3.25
N ASP A 154 -4.67 33.26 -2.70
CA ASP A 154 -6.04 33.08 -3.17
C ASP A 154 -6.23 33.65 -4.58
N GLU A 155 -5.71 34.87 -4.85
CA GLU A 155 -5.74 35.49 -6.18
C GLU A 155 -5.01 34.68 -7.26
N LEU A 156 -3.88 34.06 -6.90
CA LEU A 156 -3.10 33.20 -7.79
C LEU A 156 -3.70 31.78 -7.96
N GLY A 157 -4.72 31.44 -7.16
CA GLY A 157 -5.30 30.10 -7.11
C GLY A 157 -4.32 29.04 -6.61
N VAL A 158 -3.51 29.38 -5.60
CA VAL A 158 -2.58 28.44 -4.97
C VAL A 158 -3.37 27.39 -4.20
N ASN A 159 -3.15 26.11 -4.53
CA ASN A 159 -3.75 24.99 -3.82
C ASN A 159 -2.69 23.98 -3.37
N VAL A 160 -2.23 24.14 -2.13
CA VAL A 160 -1.20 23.27 -1.53
C VAL A 160 -1.68 21.86 -1.21
N ASN A 161 -2.96 21.53 -1.43
CA ASN A 161 -3.41 20.14 -1.46
C ASN A 161 -2.68 19.35 -2.57
N ASN A 162 -2.17 20.05 -3.59
CA ASN A 162 -1.35 19.50 -4.67
C ASN A 162 0.16 19.58 -4.42
N GLY A 163 0.61 20.07 -3.26
CA GLY A 163 2.04 20.19 -2.94
C GLY A 163 2.63 21.59 -3.15
N MET A 164 3.76 21.83 -2.47
CA MET A 164 4.51 23.09 -2.57
C MET A 164 5.07 23.34 -3.97
N ALA A 165 5.29 22.29 -4.78
CA ALA A 165 5.68 22.44 -6.19
C ALA A 165 4.72 23.38 -6.94
N THR A 166 3.42 23.22 -6.72
CA THR A 166 2.40 24.08 -7.37
C THR A 166 2.45 25.52 -6.87
N LEU A 167 2.77 25.75 -5.60
CA LEU A 167 2.98 27.10 -5.08
C LEU A 167 4.18 27.75 -5.77
N TYR A 168 5.30 27.04 -5.85
CA TYR A 168 6.52 27.53 -6.52
C TYR A 168 6.26 27.87 -8.00
N GLU A 169 5.55 27.01 -8.75
CA GLU A 169 5.14 27.29 -10.12
C GLU A 169 4.27 28.56 -10.23
N LYS A 170 3.32 28.76 -9.31
CA LYS A 170 2.40 29.91 -9.34
C LYS A 170 3.10 31.23 -9.03
N ILE A 171 4.08 31.25 -8.14
CA ILE A 171 4.81 32.48 -7.81
C ILE A 171 5.85 32.87 -8.86
N GLU A 172 6.18 32.00 -9.82
CA GLU A 172 7.06 32.34 -10.95
C GLU A 172 6.46 33.43 -11.86
N THR A 173 5.14 33.58 -11.88
CA THR A 173 4.46 34.62 -12.67
C THR A 173 4.52 36.00 -12.02
N LEU A 174 5.01 36.11 -10.78
CA LEU A 174 5.12 37.36 -10.05
C LEU A 174 6.42 38.12 -10.36
N PRO A 175 6.47 39.44 -10.12
CA PRO A 175 7.72 40.19 -10.13
C PRO A 175 8.75 39.59 -9.17
N ALA A 176 10.03 39.62 -9.56
CA ALA A 176 11.13 39.00 -8.81
C ALA A 176 11.16 39.41 -7.33
N SER A 177 10.93 40.70 -7.03
CA SER A 177 10.91 41.21 -5.66
C SER A 177 9.82 40.57 -4.78
N LYS A 178 8.63 40.33 -5.34
CA LYS A 178 7.53 39.66 -4.63
C LYS A 178 7.75 38.17 -4.48
N ARG A 179 8.28 37.52 -5.53
CA ARG A 179 8.67 36.11 -5.46
C ARG A 179 9.75 35.87 -4.40
N GLU A 180 10.79 36.70 -4.36
CA GLU A 180 11.87 36.62 -3.36
C GLU A 180 11.36 36.90 -1.94
N GLU A 181 10.43 37.84 -1.77
CA GLU A 181 9.76 38.09 -0.49
C GLU A 181 9.06 36.81 0.01
N ILE A 182 8.25 36.16 -0.83
CA ILE A 182 7.53 34.93 -0.48
C ILE A 182 8.51 33.80 -0.14
N ILE A 183 9.53 33.60 -0.97
CA ILE A 183 10.54 32.54 -0.76
C ILE A 183 11.26 32.74 0.57
N ARG A 184 11.68 33.98 0.88
CA ARG A 184 12.31 34.31 2.16
C ARG A 184 11.38 34.01 3.34
N ASP A 185 10.11 34.39 3.25
CA ASP A 185 9.14 34.17 4.34
C ASP A 185 8.84 32.67 4.53
N LEU A 186 8.83 31.87 3.46
CA LEU A 186 8.76 30.41 3.53
C LEU A 186 10.01 29.79 4.19
N HIS A 187 11.19 30.34 3.94
CA HIS A 187 12.43 29.93 4.62
C HIS A 187 12.43 30.33 6.09
N ALA A 188 11.94 31.51 6.44
CA ALA A 188 11.83 31.95 7.83
C ALA A 188 10.96 31.01 8.67
N CYS A 189 9.87 30.47 8.10
CA CYS A 189 9.06 29.44 8.77
C CYS A 189 9.91 28.22 9.19
N GLN A 190 10.90 27.82 8.38
CA GLN A 190 11.73 26.63 8.64
C GLN A 190 12.66 26.82 9.85
N GLU A 191 12.97 28.06 10.25
CA GLU A 191 13.80 28.34 11.43
C GLU A 191 13.09 28.01 12.74
N HIS A 192 11.76 28.12 12.76
CA HIS A 192 10.91 27.90 13.94
C HIS A 192 10.08 26.62 13.85
N ARG A 193 10.29 25.80 12.81
CA ARG A 193 9.60 24.53 12.58
C ARG A 193 10.56 23.35 12.64
N PRO A 194 10.08 22.11 12.86
CA PRO A 194 10.94 20.95 12.84
C PRO A 194 11.56 20.78 11.45
N ARG A 195 12.75 20.20 11.41
CA ARG A 195 13.39 19.80 10.17
C ARG A 195 12.52 18.77 9.44
N LEU A 196 12.36 18.94 8.13
CA LEU A 196 11.58 18.02 7.31
C LEU A 196 12.40 16.87 6.73
N ALA A 197 11.75 15.73 6.57
CA ALA A 197 12.27 14.66 5.74
C ALA A 197 12.33 15.09 4.26
N MET A 198 13.33 14.58 3.54
CA MET A 198 13.61 14.89 2.15
C MET A 198 13.31 13.69 1.25
N VAL A 199 12.75 13.98 0.08
CA VAL A 199 12.61 13.03 -1.03
C VAL A 199 13.89 13.00 -1.86
N ASP A 200 14.48 14.18 -2.09
CA ASP A 200 15.78 14.37 -2.75
C ASP A 200 16.46 15.62 -2.15
N SER A 201 17.42 15.41 -1.24
CA SER A 201 18.11 16.50 -0.56
C SER A 201 19.01 17.32 -1.49
N ALA A 202 19.58 16.71 -2.53
CA ALA A 202 20.44 17.39 -3.49
C ALA A 202 19.66 18.40 -4.37
N LYS A 203 18.36 18.16 -4.55
CA LYS A 203 17.45 19.04 -5.30
C LYS A 203 16.55 19.89 -4.40
N GLY A 204 16.68 19.80 -3.07
CA GLY A 204 15.81 20.49 -2.14
C GLY A 204 14.35 20.01 -2.14
N ILE A 205 14.08 18.79 -2.63
CA ILE A 205 12.72 18.24 -2.69
C ILE A 205 12.36 17.66 -1.33
N THR A 206 11.48 18.35 -0.61
CA THR A 206 11.00 17.99 0.73
C THR A 206 9.82 17.01 0.67
N ASN A 207 9.43 16.44 1.81
CA ASN A 207 8.20 15.66 1.98
C ASN A 207 6.93 16.42 1.53
N PHE A 208 6.95 17.76 1.52
CA PHE A 208 5.82 18.60 1.15
C PHE A 208 5.82 19.04 -0.31
N HIS A 209 6.82 18.63 -1.11
CA HIS A 209 6.94 19.03 -2.50
C HIS A 209 5.75 18.56 -3.35
N SER A 210 5.44 17.26 -3.31
CA SER A 210 4.23 16.68 -3.90
C SER A 210 3.57 15.69 -2.93
N PRO A 211 2.24 15.65 -2.82
CA PRO A 211 1.52 14.69 -1.96
C PRO A 211 1.68 13.23 -2.42
N ASN A 212 2.23 13.01 -3.61
CA ASN A 212 2.43 11.68 -4.19
C ASN A 212 3.86 11.16 -4.06
N ASP A 213 4.80 11.97 -3.53
CA ASP A 213 6.20 11.57 -3.41
C ASP A 213 6.44 10.60 -2.26
N VAL A 214 5.75 10.80 -1.14
CA VAL A 214 5.86 9.98 0.09
C VAL A 214 4.53 9.28 0.34
N ILE A 215 4.42 8.05 -0.18
CA ILE A 215 3.21 7.23 -0.05
C ILE A 215 3.40 6.25 1.11
N VAL A 216 2.48 6.28 2.08
CA VAL A 216 2.58 5.56 3.37
C VAL A 216 2.95 4.07 3.27
N ASP A 217 2.35 3.33 2.35
CA ASP A 217 2.58 1.89 2.15
C ASP A 217 4.00 1.57 1.69
N ALA A 218 4.64 2.44 0.90
CA ALA A 218 6.02 2.26 0.47
C ALA A 218 7.04 2.96 1.41
N SER A 219 6.69 4.15 1.91
CA SER A 219 7.57 5.00 2.72
C SER A 219 7.78 4.47 4.13
N MET A 220 6.74 3.94 4.78
CA MET A 220 6.86 3.38 6.13
C MET A 220 7.77 2.14 6.16
N PRO A 221 7.61 1.13 5.28
CA PRO A 221 8.54 0.02 5.23
C PRO A 221 9.97 0.44 4.85
N ALA A 222 10.12 1.42 3.95
CA ALA A 222 11.45 1.93 3.59
C ALA A 222 12.17 2.56 4.80
N MET A 223 11.45 3.38 5.57
CA MET A 223 11.95 3.99 6.81
C MET A 223 12.29 2.93 7.88
N ILE A 224 11.39 1.95 8.08
CA ILE A 224 11.62 0.88 9.06
C ILE A 224 12.83 0.01 8.66
N ARG A 225 12.95 -0.35 7.38
CA ARG A 225 14.08 -1.10 6.84
C ARG A 225 15.39 -0.35 7.02
N ALA A 226 15.38 0.98 6.90
CA ALA A 226 16.55 1.84 7.08
C ALA A 226 16.98 2.03 8.54
N GLY A 227 16.45 1.23 9.48
CA GLY A 227 16.77 1.37 10.90
C GLY A 227 15.98 2.47 11.59
N GLY A 228 14.78 2.78 11.08
CA GLY A 228 13.93 3.83 11.62
C GLY A 228 14.31 5.23 11.15
N LYS A 229 14.94 5.38 9.97
CA LYS A 229 15.57 6.64 9.56
C LYS A 229 15.05 7.16 8.22
N MET A 230 15.03 8.49 8.10
CA MET A 230 14.77 9.22 6.85
C MET A 230 15.87 10.25 6.59
N TRP A 231 15.92 10.76 5.37
CA TRP A 231 16.98 11.68 4.93
C TRP A 231 16.64 13.13 5.29
N GLY A 232 17.58 13.84 5.89
CA GLY A 232 17.50 15.28 6.17
C GLY A 232 18.01 16.14 5.00
N ALA A 233 17.89 17.46 5.15
CA ALA A 233 18.36 18.44 4.16
C ALA A 233 19.86 18.36 3.86
N ASP A 234 20.67 17.91 4.83
CA ASP A 234 22.12 17.72 4.68
C ASP A 234 22.50 16.38 4.01
N GLY A 235 21.51 15.60 3.56
CA GLY A 235 21.72 14.31 2.91
C GLY A 235 22.17 13.20 3.87
N LYS A 236 21.90 13.31 5.18
CA LYS A 236 22.20 12.25 6.16
C LYS A 236 20.93 11.62 6.74
N PRO A 237 21.01 10.36 7.22
CA PRO A 237 19.88 9.68 7.84
C PRO A 237 19.69 10.09 9.31
N TYR A 238 18.45 10.36 9.71
CA TYR A 238 18.06 10.74 11.07
C TYR A 238 16.83 9.96 11.53
N ASP A 239 16.67 9.84 12.83
CA ASP A 239 15.41 9.42 13.44
C ASP A 239 14.29 10.41 13.08
N CYS A 240 13.06 9.93 13.06
CA CYS A 240 11.91 10.71 12.57
C CYS A 240 10.63 10.45 13.35
N LYS A 241 9.80 11.49 13.47
CA LYS A 241 8.40 11.39 13.82
C LYS A 241 7.61 11.14 12.53
N ALA A 242 7.18 9.91 12.33
CA ALA A 242 6.36 9.49 11.20
C ALA A 242 4.89 9.82 11.46
N VAL A 243 4.48 11.02 11.05
CA VAL A 243 3.13 11.52 11.23
C VAL A 243 2.17 10.84 10.25
N MET A 244 1.19 10.13 10.82
CA MET A 244 0.11 9.44 10.15
C MET A 244 -1.19 9.83 10.86
N PRO A 245 -1.86 10.92 10.45
CA PRO A 245 -2.96 11.48 11.25
C PRO A 245 -4.07 10.48 11.55
N GLU A 246 -4.45 9.68 10.54
CA GLU A 246 -5.48 8.67 10.67
C GLU A 246 -4.99 7.45 11.47
N SER A 247 -5.56 7.24 12.65
CA SER A 247 -5.12 6.20 13.57
C SER A 247 -5.52 4.79 13.16
N THR A 248 -6.57 4.62 12.34
CA THR A 248 -7.13 3.30 11.94
C THR A 248 -6.04 2.29 11.61
N PHE A 249 -5.05 2.67 10.80
CA PHE A 249 -3.98 1.78 10.36
C PHE A 249 -2.56 2.24 10.75
N ALA A 250 -2.42 3.37 11.47
CA ALA A 250 -1.12 3.87 11.92
C ALA A 250 -0.49 2.97 13.00
N ARG A 251 -1.35 2.41 13.87
CA ARG A 251 -0.95 1.66 15.07
C ARG A 251 -0.11 0.42 14.77
N ILE A 252 -0.34 -0.25 13.62
CA ILE A 252 0.45 -1.43 13.24
C ILE A 252 1.92 -1.11 12.97
N TYR A 253 2.21 0.08 12.43
CA TYR A 253 3.58 0.51 12.19
C TYR A 253 4.30 0.85 13.49
N GLN A 254 3.61 1.50 14.45
CA GLN A 254 4.16 1.74 15.77
C GLN A 254 4.54 0.43 16.47
N GLU A 255 3.68 -0.60 16.36
CA GLU A 255 3.93 -1.91 16.96
C GLU A 255 5.20 -2.57 16.40
N MET A 256 5.40 -2.47 15.07
CA MET A 256 6.62 -2.96 14.42
C MET A 256 7.87 -2.15 14.79
N ILE A 257 7.76 -0.82 14.87
CA ILE A 257 8.86 0.04 15.34
C ILE A 257 9.28 -0.36 16.75
N ASN A 258 8.32 -0.52 17.67
CA ASN A 258 8.58 -0.98 19.04
C ASN A 258 9.24 -2.36 19.06
N PHE A 259 8.77 -3.28 18.22
CA PHE A 259 9.38 -4.60 18.06
C PHE A 259 10.85 -4.50 17.63
N CYS A 260 11.14 -3.73 16.58
CA CYS A 260 12.50 -3.57 16.06
C CYS A 260 13.43 -2.85 17.03
N LYS A 261 12.94 -1.85 17.78
CA LYS A 261 13.73 -1.21 18.85
C LYS A 261 14.20 -2.24 19.87
N TRP A 262 13.30 -3.13 20.32
CA TRP A 262 13.61 -4.10 21.36
C TRP A 262 14.43 -5.30 20.86
N HIS A 263 14.09 -5.85 19.70
CA HIS A 263 14.65 -7.10 19.18
C HIS A 263 15.76 -6.92 18.12
N GLY A 264 16.03 -5.68 17.71
CA GLY A 264 16.88 -5.40 16.54
C GLY A 264 16.13 -5.60 15.23
N ASN A 265 16.84 -5.43 14.11
CA ASN A 265 16.22 -5.56 12.79
C ASN A 265 15.98 -7.03 12.40
N PHE A 266 15.05 -7.27 11.47
CA PHE A 266 14.81 -8.62 10.94
C PHE A 266 16.03 -9.17 10.20
N ASP A 267 16.24 -10.49 10.27
CA ASP A 267 17.25 -11.20 9.48
C ASP A 267 16.59 -11.97 8.31
N PRO A 268 16.76 -11.51 7.05
CA PRO A 268 16.21 -12.18 5.87
C PRO A 268 16.67 -13.64 5.70
N ARG A 269 17.79 -14.04 6.32
CA ARG A 269 18.30 -15.42 6.28
C ARG A 269 17.42 -16.40 7.04
N THR A 270 16.85 -15.97 8.16
CA THR A 270 16.17 -16.84 9.12
C THR A 270 14.69 -16.54 9.27
N MET A 271 14.26 -15.29 9.00
CA MET A 271 12.88 -14.89 9.20
C MET A 271 11.89 -15.70 8.36
N GLY A 272 10.70 -15.92 8.92
CA GLY A 272 9.56 -16.56 8.25
C GLY A 272 8.98 -15.68 7.15
N THR A 273 7.77 -16.00 6.71
CA THR A 273 7.02 -15.21 5.73
C THR A 273 5.61 -14.87 6.20
N VAL A 274 5.11 -13.72 5.74
CA VAL A 274 3.75 -13.25 6.03
C VAL A 274 2.96 -13.05 4.74
N PRO A 275 2.33 -14.12 4.20
CA PRO A 275 1.34 -14.00 3.13
C PRO A 275 0.14 -13.14 3.54
N ASN A 276 -0.59 -12.64 2.55
CA ASN A 276 -1.82 -11.90 2.77
C ASN A 276 -2.99 -12.44 1.93
N VAL A 277 -4.13 -12.61 2.60
CA VAL A 277 -5.44 -12.81 1.98
C VAL A 277 -6.28 -11.55 2.20
N GLY A 278 -6.48 -10.77 1.14
CA GLY A 278 -7.03 -9.41 1.22
C GLY A 278 -8.43 -9.29 0.63
N LEU A 279 -9.35 -8.74 1.41
CA LEU A 279 -10.69 -8.36 0.96
C LEU A 279 -10.60 -7.13 0.05
N MET A 280 -11.01 -7.26 -1.22
CA MET A 280 -10.93 -6.13 -2.16
C MET A 280 -11.95 -6.15 -3.30
N ALA A 281 -12.65 -7.28 -3.50
CA ALA A 281 -13.57 -7.43 -4.62
C ALA A 281 -14.66 -6.34 -4.60
N GLN A 282 -15.06 -5.88 -5.79
CA GLN A 282 -16.14 -4.89 -5.97
C GLN A 282 -15.91 -3.56 -5.22
N LYS A 283 -14.65 -3.12 -5.17
CA LYS A 283 -14.22 -1.87 -4.52
C LYS A 283 -14.55 -1.83 -3.01
N ALA A 284 -14.29 -2.94 -2.32
CA ALA A 284 -14.55 -3.05 -0.89
C ALA A 284 -13.91 -1.91 -0.08
N GLU A 285 -14.65 -1.44 0.93
CA GLU A 285 -14.22 -0.50 1.97
C GLU A 285 -13.82 0.88 1.42
N GLU A 286 -12.69 1.46 1.85
CA GLU A 286 -12.28 2.82 1.52
C GLU A 286 -12.00 3.01 0.01
N TYR A 287 -11.62 1.94 -0.71
CA TYR A 287 -11.36 2.00 -2.16
C TYR A 287 -12.61 2.30 -2.99
N GLY A 288 -13.79 2.04 -2.44
CA GLY A 288 -15.07 2.35 -3.05
C GLY A 288 -15.63 3.71 -2.66
N SER A 289 -14.95 4.47 -1.79
CA SER A 289 -15.53 5.64 -1.10
C SER A 289 -15.33 6.98 -1.79
N HIS A 290 -14.56 7.06 -2.88
CA HIS A 290 -14.16 8.33 -3.48
C HIS A 290 -15.35 9.20 -3.89
N ASP A 291 -16.40 8.59 -4.42
CA ASP A 291 -17.64 9.27 -4.84
C ASP A 291 -18.63 9.50 -3.68
N LYS A 292 -18.21 9.19 -2.46
CA LYS A 292 -18.93 9.28 -1.19
C LYS A 292 -18.07 9.93 -0.10
N THR A 293 -17.08 10.72 -0.51
CA THR A 293 -16.21 11.49 0.39
C THR A 293 -16.41 12.97 0.08
N PHE A 294 -16.69 13.77 1.10
CA PHE A 294 -17.05 15.18 0.97
C PHE A 294 -16.32 16.02 2.01
N GLU A 295 -15.81 17.17 1.58
CA GLU A 295 -15.44 18.25 2.51
C GLU A 295 -16.70 19.03 2.86
N ILE A 296 -17.01 19.08 4.15
CA ILE A 296 -18.24 19.68 4.67
C ILE A 296 -18.17 21.21 4.52
N GLN A 297 -19.18 21.80 3.90
CA GLN A 297 -19.18 23.23 3.57
C GLN A 297 -19.72 24.12 4.70
N GLU A 298 -20.55 23.56 5.58
CA GLU A 298 -21.19 24.25 6.70
C GLU A 298 -21.42 23.27 7.85
N ASP A 299 -21.39 23.74 9.09
CA ASP A 299 -21.73 22.96 10.27
C ASP A 299 -23.13 22.33 10.17
N GLY A 300 -23.26 21.09 10.63
CA GLY A 300 -24.54 20.41 10.64
C GLY A 300 -24.47 18.94 11.02
N VAL A 301 -25.50 18.21 10.60
CA VAL A 301 -25.64 16.78 10.82
C VAL A 301 -25.63 16.07 9.48
N ALA A 302 -24.60 15.27 9.23
CA ALA A 302 -24.45 14.47 8.02
C ALA A 302 -25.13 13.11 8.21
N ASN A 303 -26.18 12.86 7.44
CA ASN A 303 -27.05 11.68 7.54
C ASN A 303 -26.95 10.79 6.30
N ILE A 304 -27.02 9.48 6.53
CA ILE A 304 -27.33 8.47 5.51
C ILE A 304 -28.79 8.07 5.73
N VAL A 305 -29.63 8.34 4.75
CA VAL A 305 -31.10 8.23 4.87
C VAL A 305 -31.65 7.27 3.82
N ASP A 306 -32.49 6.34 4.24
CA ASP A 306 -33.26 5.47 3.36
C ASP A 306 -34.24 6.31 2.51
N LEU A 307 -34.17 6.18 1.19
CA LEU A 307 -35.01 6.96 0.27
C LEU A 307 -36.49 6.56 0.32
N ALA A 308 -36.80 5.31 0.67
CA ALA A 308 -38.17 4.81 0.66
C ALA A 308 -38.90 5.14 1.97
N THR A 309 -38.21 5.07 3.11
CA THR A 309 -38.83 5.25 4.43
C THR A 309 -38.55 6.60 5.08
N GLY A 310 -37.49 7.31 4.65
CA GLY A 310 -36.98 8.49 5.35
C GLY A 310 -36.23 8.17 6.65
N GLU A 311 -35.96 6.89 6.92
CA GLU A 311 -35.22 6.43 8.10
C GLU A 311 -33.76 6.89 8.03
N VAL A 312 -33.26 7.57 9.07
CA VAL A 312 -31.84 7.87 9.23
C VAL A 312 -31.12 6.62 9.72
N LEU A 313 -30.30 6.02 8.87
CA LEU A 313 -29.56 4.80 9.19
C LEU A 313 -28.29 5.10 10.00
N LEU A 314 -27.54 6.11 9.59
CA LEU A 314 -26.30 6.56 10.23
C LEU A 314 -26.24 8.09 10.21
N SER A 315 -25.73 8.68 11.29
CA SER A 315 -25.69 10.12 11.49
C SER A 315 -24.37 10.57 12.12
N GLN A 316 -23.80 11.69 11.67
CA GLN A 316 -22.57 12.28 12.19
C GLN A 316 -22.74 13.78 12.40
N ASN A 317 -22.30 14.29 13.56
CA ASN A 317 -22.18 15.72 13.78
C ASN A 317 -20.86 16.19 13.14
N VAL A 318 -20.94 17.17 12.25
CA VAL A 318 -19.81 17.64 11.46
C VAL A 318 -19.72 19.16 11.47
N GLU A 319 -18.51 19.67 11.35
CA GLU A 319 -18.21 21.10 11.25
C GLU A 319 -17.68 21.46 9.86
N GLN A 320 -17.69 22.75 9.54
CA GLN A 320 -17.13 23.26 8.30
C GLN A 320 -15.65 22.86 8.11
N GLY A 321 -15.36 22.25 6.97
CA GLY A 321 -14.04 21.77 6.56
C GLY A 321 -13.72 20.35 7.04
N ASP A 322 -14.60 19.72 7.82
CA ASP A 322 -14.46 18.30 8.15
C ASP A 322 -14.56 17.44 6.89
N ILE A 323 -13.89 16.29 6.90
CA ILE A 323 -13.97 15.33 5.80
C ILE A 323 -14.93 14.23 6.23
N TRP A 324 -16.09 14.13 5.58
CA TRP A 324 -17.06 13.06 5.82
C TRP A 324 -17.00 11.99 4.72
N ARG A 325 -17.09 10.72 5.11
CA ARG A 325 -16.94 9.58 4.21
C ARG A 325 -17.91 8.46 4.54
N MET A 326 -18.47 7.86 3.48
CA MET A 326 -19.19 6.58 3.55
C MET A 326 -18.42 5.47 2.82
N CYS A 327 -18.27 4.32 3.48
CA CYS A 327 -17.67 3.10 2.94
C CYS A 327 -18.73 2.00 2.78
N GLN A 328 -18.42 0.99 1.95
CA GLN A 328 -19.32 -0.13 1.66
C GLN A 328 -18.53 -1.42 1.45
N VAL A 329 -19.04 -2.54 1.97
CA VAL A 329 -18.53 -3.86 1.61
C VAL A 329 -19.65 -4.88 1.51
N LYS A 330 -19.71 -5.57 0.36
CA LYS A 330 -20.79 -6.49 0.00
C LYS A 330 -20.56 -7.87 0.61
N ASP A 331 -21.65 -8.59 0.88
CA ASP A 331 -21.61 -9.90 1.51
C ASP A 331 -20.88 -10.97 0.69
N ALA A 332 -21.14 -11.02 -0.62
CA ALA A 332 -20.52 -12.01 -1.50
C ALA A 332 -18.98 -11.92 -1.54
N PRO A 333 -18.36 -10.72 -1.69
CA PRO A 333 -16.93 -10.52 -1.44
C PRO A 333 -16.42 -11.05 -0.11
N ILE A 334 -17.16 -10.86 0.99
CA ILE A 334 -16.74 -11.31 2.34
C ILE A 334 -16.74 -12.84 2.41
N ARG A 335 -17.77 -13.50 1.88
CA ARG A 335 -17.83 -14.97 1.81
C ARG A 335 -16.68 -15.56 1.01
N ASP A 336 -16.39 -14.98 -0.16
CA ASP A 336 -15.26 -15.41 -0.99
C ASP A 336 -13.91 -15.19 -0.28
N TRP A 337 -13.76 -14.08 0.45
CA TRP A 337 -12.57 -13.78 1.23
C TRP A 337 -12.33 -14.78 2.37
N VAL A 338 -13.38 -15.14 3.11
CA VAL A 338 -13.30 -16.19 4.17
C VAL A 338 -12.95 -17.55 3.55
N LYS A 339 -13.60 -17.92 2.44
CA LYS A 339 -13.29 -19.15 1.69
C LYS A 339 -11.84 -19.19 1.24
N LEU A 340 -11.32 -18.08 0.69
CA LEU A 340 -9.92 -17.97 0.25
C LEU A 340 -8.96 -18.12 1.43
N ALA A 341 -9.27 -17.53 2.59
CA ALA A 341 -8.45 -17.65 3.80
C ALA A 341 -8.33 -19.11 4.27
N VAL A 342 -9.47 -19.82 4.38
CA VAL A 342 -9.48 -21.25 4.75
C VAL A 342 -8.73 -22.09 3.72
N THR A 343 -8.94 -21.83 2.43
CA THR A 343 -8.24 -22.52 1.34
C THR A 343 -6.72 -22.33 1.44
N ARG A 344 -6.25 -21.12 1.71
CA ARG A 344 -4.83 -20.82 1.84
C ARG A 344 -4.23 -21.47 3.09
N ALA A 345 -4.89 -21.39 4.25
CA ALA A 345 -4.46 -22.04 5.48
C ALA A 345 -4.33 -23.56 5.29
N ARG A 346 -5.32 -24.20 4.64
CA ARG A 346 -5.29 -25.63 4.31
C ARG A 346 -4.14 -26.00 3.38
N ASN A 347 -3.94 -25.22 2.32
CA ASN A 347 -2.92 -25.51 1.31
C ASN A 347 -1.49 -25.29 1.80
N SER A 348 -1.27 -24.39 2.75
CA SER A 348 0.07 -24.09 3.26
C SER A 348 0.38 -24.73 4.61
N GLY A 349 -0.63 -25.14 5.39
CA GLY A 349 -0.47 -25.56 6.78
C GLY A 349 -0.08 -24.43 7.73
N MET A 350 -0.16 -23.17 7.30
CA MET A 350 0.17 -22.00 8.11
C MET A 350 -1.04 -21.56 8.95
N PRO A 351 -0.82 -21.04 10.17
CA PRO A 351 -1.89 -20.36 10.89
C PRO A 351 -2.36 -19.11 10.14
N ALA A 352 -3.65 -18.84 10.18
CA ALA A 352 -4.27 -17.67 9.58
C ALA A 352 -4.88 -16.78 10.66
N VAL A 353 -4.56 -15.49 10.62
CA VAL A 353 -5.07 -14.51 11.57
C VAL A 353 -5.92 -13.51 10.81
N PHE A 354 -7.19 -13.35 11.18
CA PHE A 354 -8.04 -12.24 10.76
C PHE A 354 -7.71 -11.01 11.60
N TRP A 355 -7.29 -9.92 10.94
CA TRP A 355 -6.86 -8.68 11.60
C TRP A 355 -8.07 -7.75 11.66
N LEU A 356 -8.87 -7.91 12.71
CA LEU A 356 -10.13 -7.21 12.90
C LEU A 356 -10.17 -6.68 14.33
N ASP A 357 -10.10 -5.36 14.47
CA ASP A 357 -10.23 -4.62 15.70
C ASP A 357 -11.68 -4.63 16.20
N PRO A 358 -11.98 -5.31 17.33
CA PRO A 358 -13.34 -5.36 17.84
C PRO A 358 -13.88 -4.00 18.29
N TYR A 359 -13.01 -3.02 18.51
CA TYR A 359 -13.39 -1.65 18.90
C TYR A 359 -13.74 -0.76 17.71
N ARG A 360 -13.40 -1.17 16.48
CA ARG A 360 -13.79 -0.47 15.26
C ARG A 360 -15.15 -1.01 14.79
N PRO A 361 -16.21 -0.18 14.68
CA PRO A 361 -17.55 -0.64 14.31
C PRO A 361 -17.59 -1.44 13.01
N HIS A 362 -16.89 -1.00 11.97
CA HIS A 362 -16.80 -1.72 10.70
C HIS A 362 -16.24 -3.14 10.87
N GLU A 363 -15.10 -3.24 11.56
CA GLU A 363 -14.44 -4.53 11.76
C GLU A 363 -15.23 -5.42 12.71
N ASN A 364 -16.02 -4.85 13.62
CA ASN A 364 -16.97 -5.59 14.44
C ASN A 364 -18.07 -6.27 13.60
N GLU A 365 -18.64 -5.56 12.61
CA GLU A 365 -19.57 -6.16 11.65
C GLU A 365 -18.91 -7.27 10.80
N LEU A 366 -17.66 -7.05 10.37
CA LEU A 366 -16.87 -8.09 9.69
C LEU A 366 -16.62 -9.31 10.57
N ILE A 367 -16.32 -9.15 11.86
CA ILE A 367 -16.12 -10.26 12.81
C ILE A 367 -17.35 -11.16 12.84
N LYS A 368 -18.56 -10.59 12.91
CA LYS A 368 -19.83 -11.35 12.90
C LYS A 368 -19.95 -12.21 11.64
N LYS A 369 -19.64 -11.65 10.47
CA LYS A 369 -19.69 -12.37 9.19
C LYS A 369 -18.60 -13.45 9.11
N VAL A 370 -17.37 -13.15 9.52
CA VAL A 370 -16.27 -14.13 9.55
C VAL A 370 -16.62 -15.32 10.44
N GLN A 371 -17.09 -15.07 11.68
CA GLN A 371 -17.49 -16.14 12.61
C GLN A 371 -18.64 -16.99 12.06
N THR A 372 -19.54 -16.39 11.29
CA THR A 372 -20.63 -17.11 10.64
C THR A 372 -20.11 -17.97 9.49
N TYR A 373 -19.34 -17.41 8.57
CA TYR A 373 -18.91 -18.08 7.34
C TYR A 373 -17.77 -19.07 7.53
N LEU A 374 -16.99 -18.96 8.61
CA LEU A 374 -16.05 -20.03 8.98
C LEU A 374 -16.76 -21.37 9.25
N LYS A 375 -18.05 -21.35 9.63
CA LYS A 375 -18.84 -22.57 9.85
C LYS A 375 -19.25 -23.27 8.55
N ASP A 376 -19.20 -22.56 7.41
CA ASP A 376 -19.52 -23.10 6.08
C ASP A 376 -18.34 -23.89 5.48
N HIS A 377 -17.23 -24.03 6.22
CA HIS A 377 -16.00 -24.66 5.76
C HIS A 377 -15.46 -25.67 6.78
N ASP A 378 -14.78 -26.70 6.29
CA ASP A 378 -14.03 -27.60 7.16
C ASP A 378 -12.76 -26.91 7.67
N THR A 379 -12.79 -26.52 8.95
CA THR A 379 -11.68 -25.90 9.68
C THR A 379 -10.93 -26.89 10.57
N SER A 380 -11.24 -28.19 10.51
CA SER A 380 -10.61 -29.23 11.31
C SER A 380 -9.09 -29.26 11.07
N GLY A 381 -8.30 -29.15 12.13
CA GLY A 381 -6.83 -29.15 12.05
C GLY A 381 -6.21 -27.86 11.47
N LEU A 382 -7.00 -26.79 11.29
CA LEU A 382 -6.49 -25.46 10.95
C LEU A 382 -6.36 -24.60 12.21
N ASP A 383 -5.33 -23.76 12.23
CA ASP A 383 -5.13 -22.77 13.28
C ASP A 383 -5.59 -21.39 12.77
N ILE A 384 -6.82 -21.01 13.10
CA ILE A 384 -7.45 -19.76 12.63
C ILE A 384 -7.82 -18.88 13.81
N HIS A 385 -7.31 -17.66 13.82
CA HIS A 385 -7.54 -16.68 14.88
C HIS A 385 -8.24 -15.43 14.37
N ILE A 386 -8.92 -14.71 15.26
CA ILE A 386 -9.38 -13.34 15.06
C ILE A 386 -8.73 -12.49 16.14
N MET A 387 -7.97 -11.46 15.74
CA MET A 387 -7.25 -10.58 16.66
C MET A 387 -7.37 -9.13 16.19
N SER A 388 -7.31 -8.17 17.12
CA SER A 388 -7.16 -6.76 16.75
C SER A 388 -5.89 -6.56 15.93
N GLN A 389 -5.87 -5.54 15.08
CA GLN A 389 -4.76 -5.29 14.16
C GLN A 389 -3.39 -5.22 14.88
N VAL A 390 -3.33 -4.54 16.03
CA VAL A 390 -2.11 -4.41 16.84
C VAL A 390 -1.70 -5.76 17.44
N ARG A 391 -2.65 -6.53 17.96
CA ARG A 391 -2.34 -7.86 18.53
C ARG A 391 -1.90 -8.84 17.45
N ALA A 392 -2.57 -8.82 16.30
CA ALA A 392 -2.22 -9.63 15.14
C ALA A 392 -0.83 -9.29 14.60
N MET A 393 -0.48 -8.00 14.56
CA MET A 393 0.87 -7.54 14.23
C MET A 393 1.89 -8.12 15.22
N ARG A 394 1.72 -7.94 16.54
CA ARG A 394 2.63 -8.51 17.55
C ARG A 394 2.80 -10.02 17.42
N PHE A 395 1.69 -10.77 17.33
CA PHE A 395 1.72 -12.22 17.17
C PHE A 395 2.49 -12.64 15.92
N THR A 396 2.27 -11.93 14.81
CA THR A 396 2.96 -12.18 13.55
C THR A 396 4.45 -11.88 13.64
N LEU A 397 4.85 -10.75 14.26
CA LEU A 397 6.24 -10.36 14.42
C LEU A 397 7.03 -11.35 15.30
N GLU A 398 6.41 -11.83 16.39
CA GLU A 398 6.99 -12.86 17.25
C GLU A 398 7.26 -14.17 16.49
N ARG A 399 6.32 -14.58 15.63
CA ARG A 399 6.48 -15.79 14.81
C ARG A 399 7.51 -15.61 13.71
N VAL A 400 7.42 -14.52 12.94
CA VAL A 400 8.29 -14.27 11.78
C VAL A 400 9.75 -14.14 12.20
N ALA A 401 10.03 -13.52 13.36
CA ALA A 401 11.39 -13.43 13.91
C ALA A 401 11.98 -14.79 14.31
N ARG A 402 11.13 -15.80 14.55
CA ARG A 402 11.52 -17.19 14.88
C ARG A 402 11.54 -18.11 13.66
N GLY A 403 11.43 -17.55 12.45
CA GLY A 403 11.39 -18.35 11.22
C GLY A 403 10.06 -19.02 10.93
N LEU A 404 8.99 -18.64 11.64
CA LEU A 404 7.65 -19.21 11.48
C LEU A 404 6.76 -18.33 10.60
N ASP A 405 5.92 -18.98 9.81
CA ASP A 405 5.06 -18.30 8.83
C ASP A 405 3.66 -18.03 9.41
N THR A 406 3.02 -16.94 8.99
CA THR A 406 1.66 -16.57 9.43
C THR A 406 0.90 -15.92 8.29
N ILE A 407 -0.30 -16.38 7.97
CA ILE A 407 -1.16 -15.73 6.97
C ILE A 407 -1.87 -14.56 7.67
N SER A 408 -1.69 -13.36 7.11
CA SER A 408 -2.53 -12.20 7.45
C SER A 408 -3.80 -12.21 6.61
N VAL A 409 -4.96 -12.15 7.24
CA VAL A 409 -6.26 -12.11 6.57
C VAL A 409 -6.90 -10.77 6.91
N THR A 410 -6.97 -9.86 5.94
CA THR A 410 -7.21 -8.44 6.22
C THR A 410 -8.20 -7.77 5.26
N GLY A 411 -8.73 -6.62 5.69
CA GLY A 411 -9.37 -5.64 4.81
C GLY A 411 -8.45 -5.09 3.71
N ASN A 412 -8.98 -4.23 2.86
CA ASN A 412 -8.39 -3.74 1.63
C ASN A 412 -7.19 -2.81 1.86
N ILE A 413 -7.27 -1.91 2.85
CA ILE A 413 -6.17 -1.00 3.17
C ILE A 413 -4.99 -1.79 3.78
N LEU A 414 -5.26 -2.64 4.78
CA LEU A 414 -4.23 -3.48 5.40
C LEU A 414 -3.62 -4.47 4.41
N ARG A 415 -4.39 -5.01 3.46
CA ARG A 415 -3.84 -5.82 2.36
C ARG A 415 -2.72 -5.07 1.68
N ASP A 416 -2.94 -3.81 1.35
CA ASP A 416 -1.95 -2.98 0.69
C ASP A 416 -0.73 -2.76 1.57
N TYR A 417 -0.95 -2.30 2.81
CA TYR A 417 0.14 -1.93 3.72
C TYR A 417 1.02 -3.15 4.05
N LEU A 418 0.42 -4.29 4.36
CA LEU A 418 1.16 -5.49 4.76
C LEU A 418 1.87 -6.16 3.58
N THR A 419 1.33 -6.04 2.37
CA THR A 419 1.96 -6.60 1.16
C THR A 419 3.07 -5.74 0.58
N ASP A 420 3.27 -4.53 1.10
CA ASP A 420 4.54 -3.80 0.98
C ASP A 420 5.46 -4.05 2.18
N LEU A 421 4.92 -3.96 3.40
CA LEU A 421 5.69 -4.03 4.64
C LEU A 421 6.52 -5.31 4.78
N PHE A 422 5.87 -6.48 4.82
CA PHE A 422 6.59 -7.72 5.05
C PHE A 422 7.50 -8.09 3.87
N PRO A 423 7.07 -7.98 2.60
CA PRO A 423 7.96 -8.25 1.47
C PRO A 423 9.19 -7.34 1.41
N ILE A 424 9.09 -6.07 1.82
CA ILE A 424 10.26 -5.19 1.89
C ILE A 424 11.26 -5.67 2.96
N MET A 425 10.80 -6.17 4.12
CA MET A 425 11.69 -6.75 5.12
C MET A 425 12.24 -8.12 4.72
N GLU A 426 11.43 -8.92 4.04
CA GLU A 426 11.78 -10.30 3.69
C GLU A 426 12.67 -10.39 2.45
N LEU A 427 12.40 -9.56 1.45
CA LEU A 427 12.94 -9.67 0.09
C LEU A 427 13.66 -8.38 -0.36
N GLY A 428 13.60 -7.32 0.42
CA GLY A 428 14.16 -6.01 0.09
C GLY A 428 13.32 -5.21 -0.91
N THR A 429 12.20 -5.76 -1.38
CA THR A 429 11.26 -5.15 -2.32
C THR A 429 9.94 -5.92 -2.37
N SER A 430 8.83 -5.22 -2.58
CA SER A 430 7.49 -5.81 -2.79
C SER A 430 7.22 -6.20 -4.25
N ALA A 431 8.13 -5.88 -5.19
CA ALA A 431 7.98 -6.23 -6.61
C ALA A 431 8.14 -7.74 -6.88
N LYS A 432 8.74 -8.51 -5.96
CA LYS A 432 9.09 -9.92 -6.14
C LYS A 432 8.05 -10.88 -5.53
N MET A 433 6.77 -10.50 -5.63
CA MET A 433 5.64 -11.19 -5.00
C MET A 433 4.72 -11.80 -6.05
N LEU A 434 4.07 -12.93 -5.71
CA LEU A 434 2.86 -13.36 -6.40
C LEU A 434 1.70 -12.49 -5.93
N SER A 435 0.88 -12.03 -6.88
CA SER A 435 -0.38 -11.34 -6.62
C SER A 435 -1.47 -11.95 -7.49
N ILE A 436 -2.16 -12.93 -6.91
CA ILE A 436 -3.17 -13.73 -7.57
C ILE A 436 -4.54 -13.20 -7.16
N VAL A 437 -5.43 -13.02 -8.14
CA VAL A 437 -6.80 -12.59 -7.93
C VAL A 437 -7.72 -13.63 -8.55
N PRO A 438 -8.20 -14.61 -7.77
CA PRO A 438 -9.24 -15.52 -8.22
C PRO A 438 -10.51 -14.71 -8.45
N LEU A 439 -10.91 -14.54 -9.71
CA LEU A 439 -12.10 -13.75 -10.03
C LEU A 439 -13.33 -14.52 -9.56
N MET A 440 -14.31 -13.81 -8.98
CA MET A 440 -15.54 -14.42 -8.45
C MET A 440 -16.33 -15.16 -9.55
N ALA A 441 -16.19 -14.75 -10.81
CA ALA A 441 -16.77 -15.41 -11.98
C ALA A 441 -16.01 -16.68 -12.44
N GLY A 442 -14.97 -17.13 -11.72
CA GLY A 442 -14.20 -18.35 -12.01
C GLY A 442 -12.92 -18.13 -12.84
N GLY A 443 -12.70 -16.92 -13.35
CA GLY A 443 -11.46 -16.53 -14.03
C GLY A 443 -10.27 -16.35 -13.08
N GLY A 444 -9.16 -15.83 -13.60
CA GLY A 444 -7.98 -15.50 -12.81
C GLY A 444 -7.30 -14.25 -13.37
N MET A 445 -6.91 -13.35 -12.48
CA MET A 445 -6.04 -12.22 -12.80
C MET A 445 -4.75 -12.35 -12.00
N TYR A 446 -3.60 -12.10 -12.63
CA TYR A 446 -2.28 -12.24 -12.02
C TYR A 446 -1.53 -10.92 -12.17
N GLU A 447 -1.48 -10.14 -11.10
CA GLU A 447 -0.71 -8.90 -11.09
C GLU A 447 0.79 -9.26 -10.98
N THR A 448 1.63 -8.61 -11.78
CA THR A 448 3.06 -8.94 -11.92
C THR A 448 3.93 -8.42 -10.77
N GLY A 449 3.33 -8.10 -9.62
CA GLY A 449 3.97 -7.48 -8.47
C GLY A 449 3.02 -6.52 -7.74
N ALA A 450 3.48 -5.97 -6.61
CA ALA A 450 2.70 -5.01 -5.81
C ALA A 450 3.08 -3.53 -6.07
N GLY A 451 4.20 -3.25 -6.76
CA GLY A 451 4.74 -1.90 -6.96
C GLY A 451 4.14 -1.10 -8.14
N GLY A 452 4.63 0.13 -8.32
CA GLY A 452 4.24 1.04 -9.42
C GLY A 452 5.09 0.92 -10.70
N SER A 453 4.90 1.85 -11.64
CA SER A 453 5.55 1.86 -12.96
C SER A 453 6.99 2.41 -13.01
N ALA A 454 7.57 2.75 -11.86
CA ALA A 454 8.97 3.16 -11.69
C ALA A 454 9.49 4.23 -12.69
N PRO A 455 9.00 5.49 -12.65
CA PRO A 455 9.37 6.53 -13.63
C PRO A 455 10.88 6.83 -13.69
N LYS A 456 11.61 6.69 -12.57
CA LYS A 456 13.08 6.82 -12.53
C LYS A 456 13.83 5.78 -13.36
N HIS A 457 13.19 4.67 -13.75
CA HIS A 457 13.78 3.67 -14.65
C HIS A 457 13.71 4.13 -16.11
N VAL A 458 12.63 4.84 -16.47
CA VAL A 458 12.46 5.41 -17.82
C VAL A 458 13.49 6.51 -18.07
N GLN A 459 13.75 7.37 -17.08
CA GLN A 459 14.79 8.40 -17.17
C GLN A 459 16.15 7.80 -17.52
N GLN A 460 16.61 6.78 -16.78
CA GLN A 460 17.87 6.10 -17.08
C GLN A 460 17.88 5.42 -18.45
N LEU A 461 16.75 4.83 -18.88
CA LEU A 461 16.66 4.24 -20.21
C LEU A 461 16.81 5.31 -21.31
N LEU A 462 16.23 6.50 -21.14
CA LEU A 462 16.32 7.58 -22.11
C LEU A 462 17.72 8.23 -22.14
N GLU A 463 18.33 8.40 -20.96
CA GLU A 463 19.64 9.07 -20.82
C GLU A 463 20.81 8.14 -21.16
N GLU A 464 20.73 6.87 -20.75
CA GLU A 464 21.88 5.94 -20.71
C GLU A 464 21.61 4.60 -21.42
N ASN A 465 20.42 4.42 -22.02
CA ASN A 465 19.98 3.16 -22.65
C ASN A 465 20.11 1.93 -21.73
N HIS A 466 19.92 2.10 -20.42
CA HIS A 466 19.98 1.02 -19.43
C HIS A 466 18.66 0.89 -18.67
N LEU A 467 17.97 -0.24 -18.83
CA LEU A 467 16.70 -0.50 -18.15
C LEU A 467 16.89 -1.42 -16.95
N ARG A 468 16.95 -0.86 -15.74
CA ARG A 468 17.08 -1.60 -14.47
C ARG A 468 15.75 -2.17 -13.91
N TRP A 469 14.70 -2.27 -14.73
CA TRP A 469 13.42 -2.88 -14.33
C TRP A 469 13.58 -4.40 -14.18
N ASP A 470 13.18 -4.95 -13.03
CA ASP A 470 13.25 -6.39 -12.75
C ASP A 470 11.92 -7.08 -13.12
N SER A 471 11.90 -7.80 -14.24
CA SER A 471 10.72 -8.52 -14.75
C SER A 471 10.41 -9.83 -14.00
N LEU A 472 11.08 -10.12 -12.89
CA LEU A 472 10.85 -11.35 -12.11
C LEU A 472 9.36 -11.58 -11.78
N GLY A 473 8.64 -10.52 -11.40
CA GLY A 473 7.21 -10.62 -11.10
C GLY A 473 6.34 -11.00 -12.30
N GLU A 474 6.74 -10.62 -13.51
CA GLU A 474 6.08 -11.03 -14.77
C GLU A 474 6.28 -12.54 -15.00
N PHE A 475 7.48 -13.05 -14.75
CA PHE A 475 7.81 -14.47 -14.92
C PHE A 475 7.03 -15.35 -13.95
N LEU A 476 6.91 -14.88 -12.70
CA LEU A 476 6.15 -15.55 -11.65
C LEU A 476 4.65 -15.54 -11.94
N ALA A 477 4.09 -14.40 -12.36
CA ALA A 477 2.69 -14.29 -12.74
C ALA A 477 2.36 -15.19 -13.95
N LEU A 478 3.25 -15.27 -14.94
CA LEU A 478 3.08 -16.14 -16.10
C LEU A 478 3.09 -17.63 -15.72
N ALA A 479 3.97 -18.04 -14.81
CA ALA A 479 4.03 -19.43 -14.34
C ALA A 479 2.72 -19.84 -13.65
N VAL A 480 2.20 -18.99 -12.76
CA VAL A 480 0.92 -19.25 -12.08
C VAL A 480 -0.26 -19.19 -13.04
N SER A 481 -0.26 -18.28 -14.01
CA SER A 481 -1.29 -18.22 -15.05
C SER A 481 -1.37 -19.51 -15.87
N LEU A 482 -0.23 -20.04 -16.28
CA LEU A 482 -0.14 -21.31 -17.01
C LEU A 482 -0.54 -22.51 -16.13
N GLU A 483 -0.19 -22.49 -14.84
CA GLU A 483 -0.59 -23.51 -13.89
C GLU A 483 -2.11 -23.54 -13.71
N ASP A 484 -2.72 -22.39 -13.44
CA ASP A 484 -4.17 -22.27 -13.24
C ASP A 484 -4.95 -22.68 -14.50
N LEU A 485 -4.50 -22.25 -15.68
CA LEU A 485 -5.05 -22.72 -16.96
C LEU A 485 -4.96 -24.25 -17.06
N GLY A 486 -3.81 -24.83 -16.70
CA GLY A 486 -3.59 -26.27 -16.72
C GLY A 486 -4.49 -27.02 -15.74
N ILE A 487 -4.76 -26.48 -14.56
CA ILE A 487 -5.66 -27.04 -13.55
C ILE A 487 -7.11 -26.97 -14.04
N LYS A 488 -7.59 -25.76 -14.39
CA LYS A 488 -8.99 -25.52 -14.75
C LYS A 488 -9.44 -26.23 -16.02
N THR A 489 -8.53 -26.39 -17.00
CA THR A 489 -8.87 -26.99 -18.30
C THR A 489 -8.34 -28.42 -18.49
N GLY A 490 -7.58 -28.95 -17.52
CA GLY A 490 -6.87 -30.22 -17.66
C GLY A 490 -5.72 -30.18 -18.68
N ASN A 491 -5.28 -29.00 -19.13
CA ASN A 491 -4.25 -28.85 -20.16
C ASN A 491 -2.85 -29.26 -19.66
N ALA A 492 -2.42 -30.47 -20.02
CA ALA A 492 -1.12 -31.01 -19.65
C ALA A 492 0.07 -30.20 -20.19
N LYS A 493 -0.07 -29.54 -21.36
CA LYS A 493 1.00 -28.68 -21.93
C LYS A 493 1.23 -27.46 -21.05
N ALA A 494 0.15 -26.81 -20.62
CA ALA A 494 0.22 -25.64 -19.74
C ALA A 494 0.89 -25.97 -18.40
N LYS A 495 0.56 -27.13 -17.80
CA LYS A 495 1.24 -27.63 -16.57
C LYS A 495 2.75 -27.81 -16.76
N ILE A 496 3.18 -28.36 -17.90
CA ILE A 496 4.62 -28.53 -18.19
C ILE A 496 5.29 -27.17 -18.39
N LEU A 497 4.66 -26.23 -19.11
CA LEU A 497 5.18 -24.88 -19.32
C LEU A 497 5.35 -24.14 -18.00
N ALA A 498 4.33 -24.16 -17.12
CA ALA A 498 4.39 -23.57 -15.78
C ALA A 498 5.57 -24.12 -14.97
N LYS A 499 5.65 -25.45 -14.82
CA LYS A 499 6.71 -26.11 -14.05
C LYS A 499 8.11 -25.83 -14.59
N THR A 500 8.27 -25.82 -15.91
CA THR A 500 9.58 -25.54 -16.52
C THR A 500 9.96 -24.06 -16.41
N LEU A 501 8.98 -23.16 -16.42
CA LEU A 501 9.19 -21.73 -16.19
C LEU A 501 9.62 -21.47 -14.75
N ASP A 502 8.97 -22.08 -13.76
CA ASP A 502 9.36 -21.97 -12.35
C ASP A 502 10.82 -22.41 -12.13
N LEU A 503 11.21 -23.55 -12.72
CA LEU A 503 12.59 -24.04 -12.65
C LEU A 503 13.60 -23.15 -13.38
N ALA A 504 13.17 -22.44 -14.43
CA ALA A 504 13.98 -21.47 -15.14
C ALA A 504 14.17 -20.20 -14.32
N THR A 505 13.10 -19.70 -13.70
CA THR A 505 13.10 -18.56 -12.79
C THR A 505 14.00 -18.84 -11.58
N GLY A 506 13.92 -20.04 -10.98
CA GLY A 506 14.83 -20.45 -9.90
C GLY A 506 16.30 -20.43 -10.33
N LYS A 507 16.61 -20.91 -11.54
CA LYS A 507 17.98 -20.85 -12.09
C LYS A 507 18.43 -19.42 -12.39
N LEU A 508 17.53 -18.56 -12.87
CA LEU A 508 17.83 -17.14 -13.09
C LEU A 508 18.27 -16.46 -11.79
N LEU A 509 17.58 -16.78 -10.68
CA LEU A 509 17.93 -16.31 -9.35
C LEU A 509 19.26 -16.91 -8.87
N ASP A 510 19.44 -18.23 -8.88
CA ASP A 510 20.67 -18.88 -8.40
C ASP A 510 21.94 -18.41 -9.15
N GLU A 511 21.83 -18.08 -10.45
CA GLU A 511 22.94 -17.59 -11.29
C GLU A 511 23.10 -16.07 -11.26
N ASN A 512 22.33 -15.37 -10.40
CA ASN A 512 22.28 -13.92 -10.26
C ASN A 512 22.15 -13.16 -11.60
N LYS A 513 21.21 -13.61 -12.46
CA LYS A 513 20.94 -13.02 -13.78
C LYS A 513 19.78 -12.02 -13.75
N SER A 514 19.60 -11.33 -12.63
CA SER A 514 18.68 -10.18 -12.51
C SER A 514 19.34 -8.90 -13.04
N PRO A 515 18.57 -7.88 -13.45
CA PRO A 515 19.11 -6.60 -13.91
C PRO A 515 19.95 -5.89 -12.85
N SER A 516 21.12 -5.41 -13.23
CA SER A 516 21.94 -4.50 -12.43
C SER A 516 21.41 -3.06 -12.52
N ARG A 517 21.75 -2.25 -11.54
CA ARG A 517 21.45 -0.81 -11.50
C ARG A 517 22.46 0.04 -12.26
N ARG A 518 23.65 -0.51 -12.55
CA ARG A 518 24.76 0.21 -13.18
C ARG A 518 24.73 0.06 -14.70
N THR A 519 24.81 1.18 -15.40
CA THR A 519 24.90 1.22 -16.87
C THR A 519 26.17 0.51 -17.35
N GLY A 520 26.03 -0.28 -18.42
CA GLY A 520 27.08 -1.14 -18.95
C GLY A 520 27.07 -2.58 -18.40
N GLU A 521 26.27 -2.86 -17.36
CA GLU A 521 26.06 -4.21 -16.84
C GLU A 521 24.78 -4.84 -17.40
N LEU A 522 24.46 -6.08 -16.99
CA LEU A 522 23.25 -6.78 -17.42
C LEU A 522 21.99 -5.98 -17.05
N ASP A 523 21.08 -5.77 -17.99
CA ASP A 523 19.84 -5.03 -17.77
C ASP A 523 18.59 -5.92 -17.93
N ASN A 524 17.40 -5.32 -17.99
CA ASN A 524 16.13 -6.01 -18.20
C ASN A 524 16.16 -6.98 -19.40
N ARG A 525 16.64 -6.51 -20.56
CA ARG A 525 16.70 -7.29 -21.80
C ARG A 525 17.62 -8.50 -21.64
N GLY A 526 18.76 -8.29 -21.01
CA GLY A 526 19.70 -9.35 -20.66
C GLY A 526 19.08 -10.43 -19.75
N SER A 527 18.31 -10.03 -18.74
CA SER A 527 17.63 -10.97 -17.85
C SER A 527 16.59 -11.84 -18.59
N GLN A 528 15.83 -11.25 -19.51
CA GLN A 528 14.83 -11.96 -20.33
C GLN A 528 15.48 -12.97 -21.30
N PHE A 529 16.66 -12.63 -21.84
CA PHE A 529 17.47 -13.58 -22.61
C PHE A 529 17.84 -14.81 -21.77
N TYR A 530 18.35 -14.61 -20.55
CA TYR A 530 18.75 -15.72 -19.69
C TYR A 530 17.55 -16.58 -19.26
N LEU A 531 16.41 -15.96 -18.93
CA LEU A 531 15.18 -16.70 -18.65
C LEU A 531 14.81 -17.60 -19.82
N SER A 532 14.76 -17.05 -21.04
CA SER A 532 14.39 -17.77 -22.25
C SER A 532 15.35 -18.95 -22.52
N LEU A 533 16.65 -18.72 -22.30
CA LEU A 533 17.68 -19.75 -22.42
C LEU A 533 17.47 -20.88 -21.39
N TYR A 534 17.22 -20.54 -20.13
CA TYR A 534 17.01 -21.52 -19.07
C TYR A 534 15.69 -22.27 -19.25
N TRP A 535 14.62 -21.59 -19.65
CA TRP A 535 13.33 -22.20 -19.87
C TRP A 535 13.37 -23.22 -21.01
N ARG A 536 14.01 -22.88 -22.13
CA ARG A 536 14.25 -23.83 -23.24
C ARG A 536 15.03 -25.06 -22.77
N ARG A 537 16.08 -24.89 -21.98
CA ARG A 537 16.93 -26.00 -21.49
C ARG A 537 16.18 -26.94 -20.54
N ARG A 538 15.09 -26.48 -19.90
CA ARG A 538 14.25 -27.29 -19.00
C ARG A 538 13.17 -28.10 -19.74
N TRP A 539 13.07 -28.00 -21.07
CA TRP A 539 12.07 -28.77 -21.82
C TRP A 539 12.36 -30.28 -21.75
N PRO A 540 11.39 -31.14 -21.39
CA PRO A 540 11.61 -32.58 -21.34
C PRO A 540 12.02 -33.17 -22.70
N SER A 541 12.99 -34.07 -22.68
CA SER A 541 13.56 -34.76 -23.84
C SER A 541 12.88 -36.10 -24.18
N SER A 542 11.72 -36.42 -23.57
CA SER A 542 11.06 -37.72 -23.73
C SER A 542 10.21 -37.86 -25.02
N PRO A 543 10.00 -39.09 -25.54
CA PRO A 543 9.13 -39.34 -26.69
C PRO A 543 7.65 -38.98 -26.45
N LYS A 544 7.16 -39.05 -25.20
CA LYS A 544 5.77 -38.71 -24.83
C LYS A 544 5.48 -37.21 -24.84
N THR A 545 6.51 -36.37 -24.91
CA THR A 545 6.43 -34.90 -24.90
C THR A 545 6.76 -34.26 -26.26
N ARG A 546 6.92 -35.07 -27.32
CA ARG A 546 7.35 -34.63 -28.66
C ARG A 546 6.39 -33.61 -29.30
N ASN A 547 5.08 -33.76 -29.06
CA ASN A 547 4.03 -32.86 -29.53
C ASN A 547 3.86 -31.57 -28.70
N CYS A 548 4.67 -31.41 -27.64
CA CYS A 548 4.72 -30.19 -26.85
C CYS A 548 5.79 -29.22 -27.35
N ARG A 549 6.80 -29.68 -28.11
CA ARG A 549 7.80 -28.77 -28.68
C ARG A 549 7.10 -27.79 -29.61
N PRO A 550 7.39 -26.47 -29.53
CA PRO A 550 6.91 -25.53 -30.54
C PRO A 550 7.34 -26.02 -31.92
N ALA A 551 6.50 -25.80 -32.93
CA ALA A 551 6.80 -26.07 -34.34
C ALA A 551 7.97 -25.22 -34.90
N SER A 552 8.78 -24.61 -34.04
CA SER A 552 9.97 -23.88 -34.42
C SER A 552 11.07 -24.88 -34.78
N ARG A 553 11.59 -24.75 -36.01
CA ARG A 553 12.91 -25.25 -36.42
C ARG A 553 13.92 -25.09 -35.27
N PRO A 554 14.93 -25.98 -35.15
CA PRO A 554 15.96 -25.80 -34.14
C PRO A 554 16.52 -24.39 -34.27
N TRP A 555 16.45 -23.60 -33.18
CA TRP A 555 17.22 -22.36 -33.11
C TRP A 555 18.66 -22.73 -33.43
N PRO A 556 19.31 -22.01 -34.37
CA PRO A 556 20.60 -22.41 -34.90
C PRO A 556 21.57 -22.74 -33.77
N SER A 557 22.34 -23.81 -33.93
CA SER A 557 23.38 -24.30 -33.01
C SER A 557 24.46 -23.27 -32.69
N ASN A 558 24.41 -22.08 -33.28
CA ASN A 558 25.36 -20.98 -33.12
C ASN A 558 25.00 -19.98 -32.00
N TRP A 559 24.07 -20.31 -31.11
CA TRP A 559 23.86 -19.49 -29.91
C TRP A 559 25.03 -19.69 -28.95
N PRO A 560 25.81 -18.63 -28.61
CA PRO A 560 27.10 -18.83 -27.96
C PRO A 560 26.92 -19.51 -26.61
N THR A 561 27.59 -20.64 -26.41
CA THR A 561 28.03 -21.03 -25.07
C THR A 561 28.92 -19.91 -24.57
N ALA A 562 28.43 -19.08 -23.65
CA ALA A 562 29.20 -17.99 -23.06
C ALA A 562 30.34 -18.57 -22.20
N SER A 563 31.43 -18.96 -22.85
CA SER A 563 32.75 -19.04 -22.25
C SER A 563 33.40 -17.67 -22.43
N SER A 564 33.77 -17.07 -21.30
CA SER A 564 34.69 -15.92 -21.15
C SER A 564 35.43 -15.51 -22.43
N ARG A 565 34.93 -14.49 -23.11
CA ARG A 565 35.76 -13.69 -24.02
C ARG A 565 35.72 -12.25 -23.53
N SER A 566 36.88 -11.78 -23.10
CA SER A 566 37.21 -10.39 -22.88
C SER A 566 36.86 -9.58 -24.14
N TRP A 567 36.13 -8.49 -23.95
CA TRP A 567 35.90 -7.51 -25.00
C TRP A 567 37.18 -6.71 -25.24
N PRO A 568 37.61 -6.44 -26.49
CA PRO A 568 38.76 -5.57 -26.74
C PRO A 568 38.42 -4.12 -26.43
N SER A 569 39.46 -3.41 -25.97
CA SER A 569 39.57 -2.03 -25.48
C SER A 569 38.68 -0.97 -26.11
#